data_AF-A0A7V2QA00-F1
#
_entry.id   AF-A0A7V2QA00-F1
#
_cell.length_a   1.000
_cell.length_b   1.000
_cell.length_c   1.000
_cell.angle_alpha   90.00
_cell.angle_beta   90.00
_cell.angle_gamma   90.00
#
_symmetry.space_group_name_H-M   'P 1'
#
loop_
_entity.id
_entity.type
_entity.pdbx_description
1 polymer ?
#
loop_
_entity_poly.entity_id
_entity_poly.type
_entity_poly.pdbx_seq_one_letter_code
_entity_poly.pdbx_strand_id
1 'polypeptide(L)'
;MSQEIARKMAAIKPQGDERWEDILVSVPVSIEVGDYSGCKKWIEGLREGGVEDLEAYFKENPHVVREGITYMAEGFLLYNYEFLNMYDSNSMEEFIGITEGIDPRTDRSIYTDDFVGSFEQMFLAFARGETRCACFTDEATV
;
A
#
# COMPACT_ATOMS: atom_id res chain seq x y z
N MET A 1 0.46 19.25 -2.13
CA MET A 1 0.58 17.89 -2.68
C MET A 1 -0.70 17.07 -2.46
N SER A 2 -1.35 17.12 -1.28
CA SER A 2 -2.67 16.47 -1.05
C SER A 2 -3.78 16.91 -2.03
N GLN A 3 -3.78 18.18 -2.46
CA GLN A 3 -4.74 18.67 -3.47
C GLN A 3 -4.56 18.06 -4.86
N GLU A 4 -3.35 17.63 -5.24
CA GLU A 4 -3.11 17.12 -6.60
C GLU A 4 -3.64 15.69 -6.76
N ILE A 5 -3.54 14.88 -5.72
CA ILE A 5 -4.10 13.52 -5.73
C ILE A 5 -5.60 13.56 -5.56
N ALA A 6 -6.15 14.38 -4.64
CA ALA A 6 -7.60 14.61 -4.58
C ALA A 6 -8.15 15.10 -5.93
N ARG A 7 -7.40 15.94 -6.65
CA ARG A 7 -7.74 16.37 -8.02
C ARG A 7 -7.63 15.25 -9.05
N LYS A 8 -6.60 14.41 -8.99
CA LYS A 8 -6.43 13.26 -9.89
C LYS A 8 -7.49 12.19 -9.63
N MET A 9 -7.80 11.90 -8.37
CA MET A 9 -8.87 11.00 -7.91
C MET A 9 -10.25 11.53 -8.29
N ALA A 10 -10.53 12.82 -8.07
CA ALA A 10 -11.76 13.45 -8.55
C ALA A 10 -11.87 13.50 -10.10
N ALA A 11 -10.76 13.32 -10.81
CA ALA A 11 -10.74 13.19 -12.27
C ALA A 11 -10.91 11.73 -12.76
N ILE A 12 -10.76 10.74 -11.86
CA ILE A 12 -11.16 9.37 -12.14
C ILE A 12 -12.68 9.34 -12.17
N LYS A 13 -13.24 9.17 -13.38
CA LYS A 13 -14.68 8.97 -13.50
C LYS A 13 -15.03 7.64 -12.83
N PRO A 14 -15.99 7.62 -11.89
CA PRO A 14 -16.51 6.38 -11.37
C PRO A 14 -16.99 5.49 -12.51
N GLN A 15 -16.78 4.18 -12.39
CA GLN A 15 -17.46 3.22 -13.26
C GLN A 15 -18.91 3.06 -12.74
N GLY A 16 -19.74 4.07 -12.95
CA GLY A 16 -21.11 4.15 -12.42
C GLY A 16 -21.53 5.60 -12.09
N ASP A 17 -22.71 5.75 -11.50
CA ASP A 17 -23.27 7.06 -11.12
C ASP A 17 -22.83 7.51 -9.70
N GLU A 18 -22.28 6.60 -8.90
CA GLU A 18 -21.84 6.86 -7.52
C GLU A 18 -20.45 7.49 -7.48
N ARG A 19 -20.22 8.45 -6.59
CA ARG A 19 -18.86 9.02 -6.42
C ARG A 19 -18.00 8.04 -5.61
N TRP A 20 -16.70 8.00 -5.89
CA TRP A 20 -15.79 7.07 -5.21
C TRP A 20 -15.71 7.36 -3.70
N GLU A 21 -15.90 8.63 -3.29
CA GLU A 21 -16.00 9.01 -1.89
C GLU A 21 -17.17 8.29 -1.21
N ASP A 22 -18.32 8.21 -1.89
CA ASP A 22 -19.50 7.52 -1.38
C ASP A 22 -19.25 6.02 -1.24
N ILE A 23 -18.51 5.41 -2.17
CA ILE A 23 -18.09 3.99 -2.07
C ILE A 23 -17.17 3.79 -0.85
N LEU A 24 -16.17 4.67 -0.67
CA LEU A 24 -15.23 4.57 0.44
C LEU A 24 -15.97 4.57 1.79
N VAL A 25 -16.98 5.42 1.97
CA VAL A 25 -17.72 5.52 3.25
C VAL A 25 -18.88 4.54 3.42
N SER A 26 -19.44 3.97 2.34
CA SER A 26 -20.68 3.18 2.42
C SER A 26 -20.49 1.67 2.45
N VAL A 27 -19.33 1.16 2.04
CA VAL A 27 -19.10 -0.29 1.95
C VAL A 27 -18.65 -0.86 3.30
N PRO A 28 -19.29 -1.94 3.80
CA PRO A 28 -18.94 -2.58 5.08
C PRO A 28 -17.75 -3.55 4.94
N VAL A 29 -16.68 -3.10 4.28
CA VAL A 29 -15.39 -3.81 4.18
C VAL A 29 -14.26 -2.82 4.40
N SER A 30 -13.14 -3.26 4.98
CA SER A 30 -11.95 -2.43 5.13
C SER A 30 -11.42 -2.00 3.76
N ILE A 31 -11.28 -0.68 3.54
CA ILE A 31 -10.76 -0.09 2.31
C ILE A 31 -9.66 0.92 2.65
N GLU A 32 -8.55 0.78 1.95
CA GLU A 32 -7.45 1.74 1.88
C GLU A 32 -7.33 2.26 0.43
N VAL A 33 -7.09 3.56 0.29
CA VAL A 33 -6.69 4.18 -0.97
C VAL A 33 -5.34 4.86 -0.76
N GLY A 34 -4.31 4.42 -1.47
CA GLY A 34 -2.95 4.94 -1.33
C GLY A 34 -2.29 5.40 -2.63
N ASP A 35 -1.20 6.16 -2.50
CA ASP A 35 -0.30 6.51 -3.60
C ASP A 35 0.91 5.58 -3.63
N TYR A 36 0.90 4.66 -4.59
CA TYR A 36 1.97 3.68 -4.85
C TYR A 36 2.89 4.09 -6.01
N SER A 37 2.81 5.34 -6.49
CA SER A 37 3.63 5.80 -7.61
C SER A 37 5.13 5.79 -7.29
N GLY A 38 5.49 5.97 -6.02
CA GLY A 38 6.87 5.80 -5.53
C GLY A 38 7.36 4.37 -5.71
N CYS A 39 6.59 3.37 -5.29
CA CYS A 39 6.89 1.95 -5.48
C CYS A 39 7.08 1.62 -6.96
N LYS A 40 6.20 2.13 -7.84
CA LYS A 40 6.32 1.91 -9.28
C LYS A 40 7.66 2.43 -9.83
N LYS A 41 8.05 3.66 -9.48
CA LYS A 41 9.34 4.25 -9.92
C LYS A 41 10.53 3.47 -9.38
N TRP A 42 10.44 3.02 -8.13
CA TRP A 42 11.47 2.20 -7.51
C TRP A 42 11.64 0.85 -8.24
N ILE A 43 10.54 0.16 -8.56
CA ILE A 43 10.55 -1.08 -9.36
C ILE A 43 11.17 -0.84 -10.74
N GLU A 44 10.79 0.26 -11.41
CA GLU A 44 11.37 0.66 -12.70
C GLU A 44 12.88 0.87 -12.57
N GLY A 45 13.34 1.52 -11.50
CA GLY A 45 14.77 1.71 -11.20
C GLY A 45 15.54 0.39 -11.01
N LEU A 46 14.94 -0.62 -10.37
CA LEU A 46 15.55 -1.96 -10.24
C LEU A 46 15.78 -2.59 -11.62
N ARG A 47 14.79 -2.48 -12.52
CA ARG A 47 14.90 -3.01 -13.89
C ARG A 47 15.94 -2.27 -14.71
N GLU A 48 15.97 -0.94 -14.62
CA GLU A 48 17.00 -0.12 -15.27
C GLU A 48 18.41 -0.42 -14.73
N GLY A 49 18.50 -0.84 -13.46
CA GLY A 49 19.72 -1.33 -12.82
C GLY A 49 20.15 -2.74 -13.25
N GLY A 50 19.38 -3.42 -14.10
CA GLY A 50 19.72 -4.73 -14.65
C GLY A 50 19.07 -5.93 -13.95
N VAL A 51 18.08 -5.70 -13.07
CA VAL A 51 17.29 -6.80 -12.50
C VAL A 51 16.29 -7.29 -13.54
N GLU A 52 16.55 -8.47 -14.10
CA GLU A 52 15.70 -9.10 -15.13
C GLU A 52 14.56 -9.94 -14.53
N ASP A 53 14.86 -10.69 -13.46
CA ASP A 53 13.91 -11.52 -12.72
C ASP A 53 13.69 -10.94 -11.32
N LEU A 54 12.65 -10.11 -11.19
CA LEU A 54 12.29 -9.47 -9.92
C LEU A 54 11.86 -10.48 -8.85
N GLU A 55 11.23 -11.59 -9.23
CA GLU A 55 10.77 -12.61 -8.28
C GLU A 55 11.96 -13.34 -7.66
N ALA A 56 12.89 -13.81 -8.49
CA ALA A 56 14.14 -14.39 -8.00
C ALA A 56 14.94 -13.38 -7.17
N TYR A 57 15.01 -12.12 -7.63
CA TYR A 57 15.74 -11.07 -6.94
C TYR A 57 15.18 -10.76 -5.55
N PHE A 58 13.86 -10.63 -5.40
CA PHE A 58 13.22 -10.39 -4.11
C PHE A 58 13.41 -11.57 -3.15
N LYS A 59 13.30 -12.80 -3.65
CA LYS A 59 13.55 -14.01 -2.86
C LYS A 59 14.99 -14.10 -2.33
N GLU A 60 15.97 -13.71 -3.14
CA GLU A 60 17.38 -13.66 -2.73
C GLU A 60 17.69 -12.45 -1.83
N ASN A 61 16.88 -11.39 -1.92
CA ASN A 61 17.11 -10.11 -1.25
C ASN A 61 15.85 -9.60 -0.52
N PRO A 62 15.34 -10.30 0.52
CA PRO A 62 14.08 -9.94 1.17
C PRO A 62 14.09 -8.54 1.85
N HIS A 63 15.28 -8.00 2.14
CA HIS A 63 15.44 -6.63 2.64
C HIS A 63 15.05 -5.57 1.61
N VAL A 64 15.16 -5.88 0.32
CA VAL A 64 14.79 -4.99 -0.79
C VAL A 64 13.27 -4.80 -0.83
N VAL A 65 12.48 -5.84 -0.55
CA VAL A 65 11.02 -5.71 -0.45
C VAL A 65 10.67 -4.72 0.66
N ARG A 66 11.31 -4.82 1.82
CA ARG A 66 11.12 -3.89 2.94
C ARG A 66 11.51 -2.45 2.60
N GLU A 67 12.56 -2.26 1.80
CA GLU A 67 12.92 -0.96 1.25
C GLU A 67 11.82 -0.44 0.31
N GLY A 68 11.27 -1.29 -0.56
CA GLY A 68 10.16 -1.00 -1.45
C GLY A 68 8.92 -0.44 -0.75
N ILE A 69 8.61 -0.97 0.45
CA ILE A 69 7.50 -0.52 1.31
C ILE A 69 7.68 0.96 1.69
N THR A 70 8.91 1.44 1.91
CA THR A 70 9.18 2.84 2.27
C THR A 70 8.88 3.85 1.16
N TYR A 71 8.66 3.38 -0.07
CA TYR A 71 8.25 4.22 -1.19
C TYR A 71 6.73 4.37 -1.33
N MET A 72 5.95 3.69 -0.48
CA MET A 72 4.53 3.98 -0.31
C MET A 72 4.40 5.32 0.41
N ALA A 73 3.58 6.21 -0.15
CA ALA A 73 3.46 7.54 0.42
C ALA A 73 2.48 7.52 1.62
N GLU A 74 3.00 7.27 2.82
CA GLU A 74 2.22 7.15 4.07
C GLU A 74 1.30 8.36 4.32
N GLY A 75 1.71 9.56 3.90
CA GLY A 75 0.89 10.78 4.01
C GLY A 75 -0.30 10.87 3.04
N PHE A 76 -0.60 9.82 2.28
CA PHE A 76 -1.63 9.78 1.25
C PHE A 76 -2.54 8.56 1.33
N LEU A 77 -2.57 7.90 2.48
CA LEU A 77 -3.47 6.78 2.73
C LEU A 77 -4.81 7.32 3.26
N LEU A 78 -5.89 7.06 2.51
CA LEU A 78 -7.26 7.29 2.96
C LEU A 78 -7.84 5.96 3.43
N TYR A 79 -8.40 5.97 4.63
CA TYR A 79 -9.01 4.81 5.26
C TYR A 79 -10.49 5.04 5.47
N ASN A 80 -11.30 4.01 5.24
CA ASN A 80 -12.69 4.05 5.67
C ASN A 80 -12.86 3.64 7.13
N TYR A 81 -14.09 3.76 7.64
CA TYR A 81 -14.39 3.44 9.04
C TYR A 81 -14.10 1.98 9.39
N GLU A 82 -14.38 1.04 8.49
CA GLU A 82 -14.10 -0.38 8.72
C GLU A 82 -12.61 -0.68 8.87
N PHE A 83 -11.75 0.01 8.10
CA PHE A 83 -10.30 -0.07 8.28
C PHE A 83 -9.88 0.46 9.65
N LEU A 84 -10.36 1.65 10.04
CA LEU A 84 -9.98 2.25 11.33
C LEU A 84 -10.47 1.38 12.51
N ASN A 85 -11.67 0.81 12.41
CA ASN A 85 -12.24 -0.08 13.40
C ASN A 85 -11.45 -1.40 13.53
N MET A 86 -10.82 -1.90 12.46
CA MET A 86 -9.94 -3.07 12.52
C MET A 86 -8.74 -2.86 13.44
N TYR A 87 -8.32 -1.61 13.62
CA TYR A 87 -7.19 -1.20 14.47
C TYR A 87 -7.63 -0.37 15.67
N ASP A 88 -8.89 -0.53 16.11
CA ASP A 88 -9.48 0.16 17.27
C ASP A 88 -9.26 1.69 17.28
N SER A 89 -9.15 2.29 16.08
CA SER A 89 -8.86 3.71 15.90
C SER A 89 -10.13 4.49 15.57
N ASN A 90 -10.32 5.66 16.17
CA ASN A 90 -11.51 6.49 16.01
C ASN A 90 -11.34 7.57 14.93
N SER A 91 -10.12 7.82 14.47
CA SER A 91 -9.83 8.75 13.37
C SER A 91 -8.54 8.40 12.63
N MET A 92 -8.35 9.02 11.46
CA MET A 92 -7.10 8.91 10.71
C MET A 92 -5.91 9.47 11.50
N GLU A 93 -6.10 10.56 12.24
CA GLU A 93 -5.05 11.16 13.07
C GLU A 93 -4.61 10.21 14.20
N GLU A 94 -5.55 9.50 14.82
CA GLU A 94 -5.25 8.49 15.82
C GLU A 94 -4.44 7.34 15.20
N PHE A 95 -4.90 6.80 14.07
CA PHE A 95 -4.20 5.72 13.37
C PHE A 95 -2.79 6.13 12.94
N ILE A 96 -2.62 7.33 12.36
CA ILE A 96 -1.30 7.86 11.98
C ILE A 96 -0.39 7.95 13.20
N GLY A 97 -0.91 8.41 14.35
CA GLY A 97 -0.16 8.48 15.60
C GLY A 97 0.29 7.11 16.12
N ILE A 98 -0.50 6.05 15.92
CA ILE A 98 -0.13 4.67 16.28
C ILE A 98 1.01 4.18 15.37
N THR A 99 0.93 4.49 14.08
CA THR A 99 1.94 4.07 13.09
C THR A 99 3.17 4.97 13.03
N GLU A 100 3.19 6.08 13.78
CA GLU A 100 4.28 7.05 13.73
C GLU A 100 5.61 6.41 14.19
N GLY A 101 6.62 6.48 13.33
CA GLY A 101 7.95 5.97 13.62
C GLY A 101 8.13 4.46 13.43
N ILE A 102 7.10 3.75 12.96
CA ILE A 102 7.22 2.34 12.57
C ILE A 102 7.95 2.26 11.24
N ASP A 103 9.16 1.70 11.25
CA ASP A 103 9.98 1.55 10.05
C ASP A 103 9.87 0.12 9.51
N PRO A 104 9.32 -0.12 8.30
CA PRO A 104 9.15 -1.46 7.74
C PRO A 104 10.45 -2.22 7.50
N ARG A 105 11.59 -1.53 7.49
CA ARG A 105 12.92 -2.14 7.35
C ARG A 105 13.37 -2.80 8.64
N THR A 106 12.99 -2.24 9.80
CA THR A 106 13.52 -2.64 11.10
C THR A 106 12.48 -3.21 12.05
N ASP A 107 11.23 -2.73 11.99
CA ASP A 107 10.18 -3.17 12.89
C ASP A 107 9.60 -4.51 12.44
N ARG A 108 9.78 -5.53 13.28
CA ARG A 108 9.29 -6.90 13.01
C ARG A 108 8.04 -7.25 13.81
N SER A 109 7.59 -6.36 14.70
CA SER A 109 6.37 -6.57 15.46
C SER A 109 5.13 -6.27 14.61
N ILE A 110 5.26 -5.32 13.68
CA ILE A 110 4.22 -4.96 12.72
C ILE A 110 4.53 -5.55 11.35
N TYR A 111 5.72 -5.29 10.80
CA TYR A 111 6.13 -5.85 9.51
C TYR A 111 6.77 -7.22 9.68
N THR A 112 5.95 -8.22 10.02
CA THR A 112 6.35 -9.64 10.04
C THR A 112 6.83 -10.08 8.66
N ASP A 113 7.53 -11.22 8.58
CA ASP A 113 7.99 -11.72 7.27
C ASP A 113 6.81 -12.17 6.38
N ASP A 114 5.73 -12.67 6.99
CA ASP A 114 4.49 -13.01 6.27
C ASP A 114 3.84 -11.75 5.67
N PHE A 115 3.66 -10.71 6.48
CA PHE A 115 3.07 -9.46 6.02
C PHE A 115 3.92 -8.82 4.91
N VAL A 116 5.25 -8.84 5.05
CA VAL A 116 6.17 -8.36 3.99
C VAL A 116 6.08 -9.19 2.71
N GLY A 117 5.83 -10.51 2.80
CA GLY A 117 5.59 -11.36 1.64
C GLY A 117 4.38 -10.92 0.81
N SER A 118 3.35 -10.34 1.44
CA SER A 118 2.21 -9.78 0.71
C SER A 118 2.59 -8.57 -0.17
N PHE A 119 3.53 -7.73 0.29
CA PHE A 119 4.05 -6.61 -0.50
C PHE A 119 4.91 -7.08 -1.67
N GLU A 120 5.64 -8.19 -1.53
CA GLU A 120 6.38 -8.79 -2.65
C GLU A 120 5.41 -9.12 -3.80
N GLN A 121 4.30 -9.80 -3.50
CA GLN A 121 3.27 -10.14 -4.49
C GLN A 121 2.68 -8.89 -5.14
N MET A 122 2.43 -7.84 -4.35
CA MET A 122 1.94 -6.54 -4.84
C MET A 122 2.94 -5.86 -5.78
N PHE A 123 4.23 -5.81 -5.43
CA PHE A 123 5.26 -5.21 -6.27
C PHE A 123 5.46 -5.98 -7.58
N LEU A 124 5.41 -7.31 -7.54
CA LEU A 124 5.41 -8.13 -8.74
C LEU A 124 4.21 -7.84 -9.65
N ALA A 125 3.03 -7.64 -9.08
CA ALA A 125 1.84 -7.23 -9.83
C ALA A 125 2.03 -5.86 -10.50
N PHE A 126 2.57 -4.88 -9.78
CA PHE A 126 2.90 -3.56 -10.34
C PHE A 126 3.90 -3.67 -11.50
N ALA A 127 4.94 -4.50 -11.35
CA ALA A 127 5.95 -4.72 -12.38
C ALA A 127 5.37 -5.33 -13.67
N ARG A 128 4.31 -6.12 -13.56
CA ARG A 128 3.56 -6.71 -14.69
C ARG A 128 2.49 -5.79 -15.26
N GLY A 129 2.28 -4.60 -14.67
CA GLY A 129 1.23 -3.66 -15.07
C GLY A 129 -0.17 -4.11 -14.70
N GLU A 130 -0.29 -5.01 -13.72
CA GLU A 130 -1.57 -5.49 -13.22
C GLU A 130 -2.28 -4.39 -12.44
N THR A 131 -3.59 -4.28 -12.64
CA THR A 131 -4.46 -3.33 -11.92
C THR A 131 -5.34 -4.02 -10.89
N ARG A 132 -5.20 -5.34 -10.77
CA ARG A 132 -5.91 -6.20 -9.83
C ARG A 132 -4.93 -7.26 -9.34
N CYS A 133 -4.68 -7.27 -8.05
CA CYS A 133 -3.89 -8.28 -7.38
C CYS A 133 -4.63 -8.74 -6.13
N ALA A 134 -4.42 -9.99 -5.76
CA ALA A 134 -4.84 -10.53 -4.48
C ALA A 134 -3.57 -11.03 -3.79
N CYS A 135 -3.35 -10.55 -2.57
CA CYS A 135 -2.28 -11.02 -1.72
C CYS A 135 -2.93 -11.59 -0.46
N PHE A 136 -2.31 -12.60 0.13
CA PHE A 136 -2.80 -13.24 1.35
C PHE A 136 -1.72 -13.11 2.42
N THR A 137 -2.16 -12.79 3.63
CA THR A 137 -1.36 -12.81 4.84
C THR A 137 -2.23 -13.43 5.93
N ASP A 138 -1.62 -14.26 6.76
CA ASP A 138 -2.32 -14.93 7.86
C ASP A 138 -2.38 -14.01 9.09
N GLU A 139 -1.51 -12.99 9.18
CA GLU A 139 -1.42 -12.04 10.29
C GLU A 139 -1.07 -10.62 9.79
N ALA A 140 -2.00 -9.68 9.99
CA ALA A 140 -1.72 -8.24 9.91
C ALA A 140 -1.81 -7.67 11.33
N THR A 141 -0.68 -7.29 11.91
CA THR A 141 -0.60 -6.68 13.25
C THR A 141 -0.29 -5.20 13.13
N VAL A 142 -1.02 -4.37 13.88
CA VAL A 142 -0.68 -2.96 14.22
C VAL A 142 -0.91 -2.80 15.72
#